data_AF-A0A3M3TWL2-F1
#
_entry.id   AF-A0A3M3TWL2-F1
#
_cell.length_a   1.000
_cell.length_b   1.000
_cell.length_c   1.000
_cell.angle_alpha   90.00
_cell.angle_beta   90.00
_cell.angle_gamma   90.00
#
_symmetry.space_group_name_H-M   'P 1'
#
loop_
_entity.id
_entity.type
_entity.pdbx_description
1 polymer ?
#
loop_
_entity_poly.entity_id
_entity_poly.type
_entity_poly.pdbx_seq_one_letter_code
_entity_poly.pdbx_strand_id
1 'polypeptide(L)'
;GPALPGLQPLPTLDPCQVSNYRQNYSYDAAGNLLQIRHEGAHNFTRNMHVAPDSNRSLRDDDGDVDFATSFDANGNLLQLVRGQVMGWDARNQLQHITTVQREDGSNDDERY
;
A
#
# COMPACT_ATOMS: atom_id res chain seq x y z
N GLY A 1 -6.92 -5.09 29.30
CA GLY A 1 -6.68 -5.75 28.00
C GLY A 1 -5.41 -6.57 28.09
N PRO A 2 -5.19 -7.56 27.21
CA PRO A 2 -3.93 -8.30 27.19
C PRO A 2 -2.77 -7.34 26.90
N ALA A 3 -1.61 -7.61 27.49
CA ALA A 3 -0.39 -6.85 27.24
C ALA A 3 0.09 -7.10 25.80
N LEU A 4 0.65 -6.07 25.16
CA LEU A 4 1.35 -6.22 23.89
C LEU A 4 2.50 -7.23 24.07
N PRO A 5 2.72 -8.14 23.11
CA PRO A 5 3.90 -9.00 23.15
C PRO A 5 5.16 -8.12 23.21
N GLY A 6 6.11 -8.51 24.05
CA GLY A 6 7.40 -7.82 24.12
C GLY A 6 8.10 -7.85 22.77
N LEU A 7 8.85 -6.79 22.45
CA LEU A 7 9.69 -6.76 21.26
C LEU A 7 10.65 -7.96 21.31
N GLN A 8 10.50 -8.91 20.40
CA GLN A 8 11.44 -10.01 20.28
C GLN A 8 12.78 -9.44 19.79
N PRO A 9 13.91 -9.73 20.46
CA PRO A 9 15.21 -9.37 19.94
C PRO A 9 15.39 -10.03 18.57
N LEU A 10 15.69 -9.22 17.56
CA LEU A 10 16.14 -9.77 16.28
C LEU A 10 17.44 -10.53 16.56
N PRO A 11 17.59 -11.78 16.09
CA PRO A 11 18.84 -12.52 16.22
C PRO A 11 19.89 -11.88 15.32
N THR A 12 20.56 -10.83 15.78
CA THR A 12 21.68 -10.19 15.07
C THR A 12 22.94 -11.02 15.34
N LEU A 13 23.00 -12.22 14.76
CA LEU A 13 24.21 -13.06 14.82
C LEU A 13 25.35 -12.46 13.98
N ASP A 14 25.02 -11.61 13.01
CA ASP A 14 25.94 -10.91 12.12
C ASP A 14 25.56 -9.42 12.04
N PRO A 15 26.46 -8.48 12.43
CA PRO A 15 26.25 -7.04 12.31
C PRO A 15 25.92 -6.55 10.90
N CYS A 16 26.26 -7.33 9.86
CA CYS A 16 25.97 -7.01 8.46
C CYS A 16 24.52 -7.27 8.05
N GLN A 17 23.69 -7.91 8.89
CA GLN A 17 22.28 -8.19 8.57
C GLN A 17 21.34 -6.99 8.73
N VAL A 18 21.79 -5.94 9.42
CA VAL A 18 21.01 -4.72 9.65
C VAL A 18 21.77 -3.51 9.15
N SER A 19 21.04 -2.53 8.63
CA SER A 19 21.62 -1.27 8.16
C SER A 19 20.76 -0.11 8.64
N ASN A 20 21.43 0.96 9.04
CA ASN A 20 20.75 2.20 9.38
C ASN A 20 20.14 2.82 8.12
N TYR A 21 19.03 3.53 8.31
CA TYR A 21 18.38 4.31 7.27
C TYR A 21 17.77 5.58 7.85
N ARG A 22 17.45 6.54 6.98
CA ARG A 22 16.66 7.72 7.27
C ARG A 22 15.47 7.77 6.30
N GLN A 23 14.29 8.07 6.81
CA GLN A 23 13.12 8.35 5.99
C GLN A 23 12.67 9.80 6.18
N ASN A 24 12.45 10.49 5.06
CA ASN A 24 11.82 11.80 5.03
C ASN A 24 10.41 11.65 4.47
N TYR A 25 9.46 12.35 5.08
CA TYR A 25 8.05 12.31 4.71
C TYR A 25 7.59 13.73 4.39
N SER A 26 6.78 13.88 3.33
CA SER A 26 6.12 15.14 3.02
C SER A 26 4.61 14.94 2.98
N TYR A 27 3.88 15.97 3.38
CA TYR A 27 2.43 15.95 3.53
C TYR A 27 1.82 17.22 2.92
N ASP A 28 0.58 17.11 2.45
CA ASP A 28 -0.22 18.29 2.12
C ASP A 28 -0.81 18.95 3.39
N ALA A 29 -1.56 20.04 3.21
CA ALA A 29 -2.18 20.77 4.33
C ALA A 29 -3.31 20.00 5.01
N ALA A 30 -3.88 18.97 4.37
CA ALA A 30 -4.92 18.10 4.94
C ALA A 30 -4.34 16.89 5.69
N GLY A 31 -3.01 16.68 5.63
CA GLY A 31 -2.31 15.59 6.28
C GLY A 31 -2.16 14.34 5.42
N ASN A 32 -2.46 14.40 4.12
CA ASN A 32 -2.23 13.29 3.21
C ASN A 32 -0.73 13.18 2.90
N LEU A 33 -0.20 11.96 2.91
CA LEU A 33 1.19 11.68 2.56
C LEU A 33 1.40 11.92 1.05
N LEU A 34 2.35 12.78 0.70
CA LEU A 34 2.73 13.08 -0.69
C LEU A 34 3.96 12.30 -1.14
N GLN A 35 4.93 12.10 -0.25
CA GLN A 35 6.17 11.39 -0.59
C GLN A 35 6.81 10.72 0.62
N ILE A 36 7.37 9.54 0.40
CA ILE A 36 8.37 8.89 1.26
C ILE A 36 9.69 8.86 0.50
N ARG A 37 10.75 9.38 1.10
CA ARG A 37 12.12 9.23 0.60
C ARG A 37 12.94 8.44 1.61
N HIS A 38 13.34 7.22 1.24
CA HIS A 38 14.15 6.31 2.05
C HIS A 38 15.60 6.36 1.60
N GLU A 39 16.50 6.59 2.56
CA GLU A 39 17.94 6.69 2.38
C GLU A 39 18.65 5.69 3.30
N GLY A 40 19.22 4.63 2.75
CA GLY A 40 19.81 3.52 3.49
C GLY A 40 20.61 2.59 2.58
N ALA A 41 20.70 1.30 2.94
CA ALA A 41 21.35 0.30 2.09
C ALA A 41 20.67 0.17 0.70
N HIS A 42 19.35 0.38 0.65
CA HIS A 42 18.56 0.44 -0.59
C HIS A 42 17.74 1.71 -0.63
N ASN A 43 18.10 2.64 -1.50
CA ASN A 43 17.38 3.90 -1.63
C ASN A 43 16.11 3.72 -2.47
N PHE A 44 15.02 4.34 -2.05
CA PHE A 44 13.82 4.46 -2.87
C PHE A 44 13.07 5.76 -2.57
N THR A 45 12.32 6.23 -3.55
CA THR A 45 11.31 7.28 -3.37
C THR A 45 9.96 6.74 -3.80
N ARG A 46 8.93 7.01 -3.01
CA ARG A 46 7.54 6.70 -3.32
C ARG A 46 6.76 8.01 -3.31
N ASN A 47 6.20 8.39 -4.45
CA ASN A 47 5.28 9.51 -4.53
C ASN A 47 3.84 9.01 -4.47
N MET A 48 2.95 9.89 -4.03
CA MET A 48 1.52 9.68 -3.96
C MET A 48 0.82 10.85 -4.65
N HIS A 49 -0.21 10.54 -5.42
CA HIS A 49 -1.17 11.53 -5.90
C HIS A 49 -2.36 11.55 -4.95
N VAL A 50 -2.87 12.73 -4.64
CA VAL A 50 -4.06 12.94 -3.80
C VAL A 50 -5.15 13.55 -4.66
N ALA A 51 -6.37 13.03 -4.55
CA ALA A 51 -7.51 13.56 -5.27
C ALA A 51 -7.78 15.02 -4.88
N PRO A 52 -8.20 15.90 -5.82
CA PRO A 52 -8.39 17.32 -5.54
C PRO A 52 -9.58 17.62 -4.60
N ASP A 53 -10.52 16.69 -4.46
CA ASP A 53 -11.80 16.86 -3.77
C ASP A 53 -12.00 15.89 -2.59
N SER A 54 -11.01 15.07 -2.26
CA SER A 54 -11.08 14.09 -1.17
C SER A 54 -9.69 13.67 -0.67
N ASN A 55 -9.62 12.89 0.41
CA ASN A 55 -8.37 12.31 0.92
C ASN A 55 -7.99 10.97 0.23
N ARG A 56 -8.59 10.65 -0.92
CA ARG A 56 -8.23 9.45 -1.69
C ARG A 56 -6.84 9.66 -2.28
N SER A 57 -5.94 8.70 -2.08
CA SER A 57 -4.57 8.76 -2.59
C SER A 57 -4.16 7.51 -3.34
N LEU A 58 -3.45 7.67 -4.45
CA LEU A 58 -2.90 6.59 -5.26
C LEU A 58 -1.38 6.71 -5.35
N ARG A 59 -0.70 5.57 -5.50
CA ARG A 59 0.74 5.55 -5.72
C ARG A 59 1.05 6.05 -7.13
N ASP A 60 2.13 6.81 -7.25
CA ASP A 60 2.69 7.23 -8.53
C ASP A 60 3.50 6.07 -9.15
N ASP A 61 2.86 5.32 -10.06
CA ASP A 61 3.44 4.14 -10.74
C ASP A 61 3.71 4.43 -12.25
N ASP A 62 4.29 5.60 -12.53
CA ASP A 62 4.72 6.06 -13.88
C ASP A 62 3.60 6.09 -14.94
N GLY A 63 2.34 6.29 -14.52
CA GLY A 63 1.23 6.55 -15.42
C GLY A 63 0.18 7.43 -14.76
N ASP A 64 -0.76 7.92 -15.57
CA ASP A 64 -1.81 8.80 -15.08
C ASP A 64 -2.65 8.10 -14.00
N VAL A 65 -2.94 8.81 -12.92
CA VAL A 65 -3.81 8.31 -11.86
C VAL A 65 -5.26 8.60 -12.21
N ASP A 66 -6.08 7.56 -12.28
CA ASP A 66 -7.52 7.71 -12.48
C ASP A 66 -8.28 7.46 -11.18
N PHE A 67 -8.57 8.53 -10.45
CA PHE A 67 -9.37 8.46 -9.24
C PHE A 67 -10.82 8.03 -9.49
N ALA A 68 -11.36 8.20 -10.71
CA ALA A 68 -12.74 7.88 -11.02
C ALA A 68 -12.98 6.36 -11.08
N THR A 69 -11.95 5.57 -11.41
CA THR A 69 -12.05 4.11 -11.54
C THR A 69 -11.20 3.33 -10.55
N SER A 70 -10.32 4.00 -9.78
CA SER A 70 -9.49 3.32 -8.79
C SER A 70 -10.21 2.99 -7.49
N PHE A 71 -11.36 3.61 -7.24
CA PHE A 71 -12.15 3.41 -6.03
C PHE A 71 -13.61 3.15 -6.38
N ASP A 72 -14.29 2.35 -5.55
CA ASP A 72 -15.75 2.26 -5.64
C ASP A 72 -16.44 3.53 -5.07
N ALA A 73 -17.77 3.53 -5.15
CA ALA A 73 -18.59 4.63 -4.64
C ALA A 73 -18.45 4.85 -3.12
N ASN A 74 -18.12 3.80 -2.36
CA ASN A 74 -17.90 3.87 -0.91
C ASN A 74 -16.47 4.31 -0.55
N GLY A 75 -15.57 4.40 -1.53
CA GLY A 75 -14.17 4.78 -1.33
C GLY A 75 -13.23 3.63 -1.04
N ASN A 76 -13.65 2.40 -1.33
CA ASN A 76 -12.77 1.24 -1.26
C ASN A 76 -11.88 1.18 -2.50
N LEU A 77 -10.58 0.91 -2.31
CA LEU A 77 -9.62 0.82 -3.40
C LEU A 77 -9.85 -0.48 -4.21
N LEU A 78 -9.90 -0.39 -5.53
CA LEU A 78 -10.25 -1.50 -6.42
C LEU A 78 -9.02 -2.28 -6.94
N GLN A 79 -7.84 -1.67 -6.93
CA GLN A 79 -6.58 -2.33 -7.29
C GLN A 79 -5.48 -1.97 -6.30
N LEU A 80 -4.82 -2.99 -5.75
CA LEU A 80 -3.74 -2.81 -4.77
C LEU A 80 -2.47 -2.27 -5.44
N VAL A 81 -2.13 -2.90 -6.55
CA VAL A 81 -1.18 -2.49 -7.57
C VAL A 81 -1.79 -2.88 -8.91
N ARG A 82 -1.25 -2.37 -10.02
CA ARG A 82 -1.74 -2.74 -11.36
C ARG A 82 -1.80 -4.26 -11.51
N GLY A 83 -2.99 -4.77 -11.85
CA GLY A 83 -3.24 -6.20 -12.06
C GLY A 83 -3.64 -6.99 -10.81
N GLN A 84 -3.64 -6.39 -9.61
CA GLN A 84 -4.12 -7.03 -8.39
C GLN A 84 -5.44 -6.41 -7.93
N VAL A 85 -6.55 -7.04 -8.34
CA VAL A 85 -7.91 -6.57 -8.06
C VAL A 85 -8.30 -6.89 -6.62
N MET A 86 -9.01 -5.95 -5.97
CA MET A 86 -9.55 -6.10 -4.63
C MET A 86 -11.08 -6.14 -4.66
N GLY A 87 -11.65 -7.13 -4.00
CA GLY A 87 -13.09 -7.30 -3.85
C GLY A 87 -13.56 -7.02 -2.43
N TRP A 88 -14.66 -6.26 -2.33
CA TRP A 88 -15.23 -5.79 -1.07
C TRP A 88 -16.64 -6.33 -0.90
N ASP A 89 -17.01 -6.67 0.33
CA ASP A 89 -18.37 -7.09 0.65
C ASP A 89 -19.32 -5.90 0.88
N ALA A 90 -20.61 -6.20 1.09
CA ALA A 90 -21.64 -5.18 1.32
C ALA A 90 -21.44 -4.38 2.63
N ARG A 91 -20.49 -4.78 3.49
CA ARG A 91 -20.13 -4.11 4.74
C ARG A 91 -18.84 -3.29 4.61
N ASN A 92 -18.31 -3.13 3.39
CA ASN A 92 -17.02 -2.48 3.12
C ASN A 92 -15.84 -3.21 3.78
N GLN A 93 -15.89 -4.54 3.83
CA GLN A 93 -14.79 -5.37 4.30
C GLN A 93 -14.08 -5.99 3.10
N LEU A 94 -12.75 -5.99 3.10
CA LEU A 94 -11.96 -6.66 2.06
C LEU A 94 -12.28 -8.15 2.13
N GLN A 95 -12.86 -8.69 1.06
CA GLN A 95 -13.27 -10.08 0.96
C GLN A 95 -12.22 -10.92 0.24
N HIS A 96 -11.61 -10.36 -0.82
CA HIS A 96 -10.58 -11.07 -1.57
C HIS A 96 -9.63 -10.15 -2.32
N ILE A 97 -8.47 -10.70 -2.67
CA ILE A 97 -7.50 -10.11 -3.60
C ILE A 97 -7.20 -11.15 -4.68
N THR A 98 -7.34 -10.78 -5.94
CA THR A 98 -6.82 -11.59 -7.06
C THR A 98 -5.33 -11.31 -7.22
N THR A 99 -4.50 -12.28 -6.84
CA THR A 99 -3.04 -12.15 -6.84
C THR A 99 -2.43 -12.41 -8.21
N VAL A 100 -3.02 -13.34 -8.97
CA VAL A 100 -2.64 -13.67 -10.36
C VAL A 100 -3.91 -13.79 -11.19
N GLN A 101 -4.04 -12.91 -12.19
CA GLN A 101 -5.10 -12.98 -13.18
C GLN A 101 -4.66 -13.84 -14.37
N ARG A 102 -5.52 -14.78 -14.81
CA ARG A 102 -5.27 -15.66 -15.96
C ARG A 102 -6.36 -15.46 -17.00
N GLU A 103 -5.97 -15.34 -18.27
CA GLU A 103 -6.93 -15.19 -19.38
C GLU A 103 -7.74 -16.48 -19.61
N ASP A 104 -7.07 -17.63 -19.55
CA ASP A 104 -7.64 -18.93 -19.96
C ASP A 104 -7.84 -19.90 -18.80
N GLY A 105 -7.93 -19.41 -17.56
CA GLY A 105 -8.02 -20.27 -16.38
C GLY A 105 -8.55 -19.56 -15.14
N SER A 106 -8.62 -20.30 -14.04
CA SER A 106 -8.98 -19.71 -12.76
C SER A 106 -7.89 -18.76 -12.27
N ASN A 107 -8.31 -17.60 -11.77
CA ASN A 107 -7.45 -16.68 -11.03
C ASN A 107 -7.02 -17.30 -9.69
N ASP A 108 -5.88 -16.83 -9.17
CA ASP A 108 -5.48 -17.13 -7.79
C ASP A 108 -5.97 -16.02 -6.86
N ASP A 109 -6.83 -16.39 -5.92
CA ASP A 109 -7.42 -15.46 -4.95
C ASP A 109 -6.94 -15.76 -3.51
N GLU A 110 -6.63 -14.69 -2.77
CA GLU A 110 -6.55 -14.70 -1.30
C GLU A 110 -7.88 -14.19 -0.73
N ARG A 111 -8.44 -14.81 0.33
CA ARG A 111 -9.76 -14.47 0.90
C ARG A 111 -9.72 -14.31 2.42
N TYR A 112 -10.59 -13.46 2.97
CA TYR A 112 -10.64 -13.09 4.41
C TYR A 112 -12.02 -13.28 5.05
#